data_AF-A0A520Y9S0-F1
#
_entry.id   AF-A0A520Y9S0-F1
#
_cell.length_a   1.000
_cell.length_b   1.000
_cell.length_c   1.000
_cell.angle_alpha   90.00
_cell.angle_beta   90.00
_cell.angle_gamma   90.00
#
_symmetry.space_group_name_H-M   'P 1'
#
loop_
_entity.id
_entity.type
_entity.pdbx_description
1 polymer ?
#
loop_
_entity_poly.entity_id
_entity_poly.type
_entity_poly.pdbx_seq_one_letter_code
_entity_poly.pdbx_strand_id
1 'polypeptide(L)' 'DKWGFSWQITPRVLLEGNNDPDPAVAKRVFDAMMTMRRIDVAAIEAARRGDR' A
#
# COMPACT_ATOMS: atom_id res chain seq x y z
N ASP A 1 13.81 4.71 14.28
CA ASP A 1 14.99 5.37 13.68
C ASP A 1 16.15 5.33 14.69
N LYS A 2 17.22 6.15 14.57
CA LYS A 2 18.31 6.17 15.56
C LYS A 2 17.93 6.69 16.95
N TRP A 3 16.73 7.25 17.12
CA TRP A 3 16.21 7.81 18.37
C TRP A 3 14.93 7.10 18.86
N GLY A 4 14.55 5.99 18.24
CA GLY A 4 13.38 5.20 18.63
C GLY A 4 12.03 5.75 18.12
N PHE A 5 12.00 6.75 17.24
CA PHE A 5 10.74 7.19 16.65
C PHE A 5 10.27 6.23 15.55
N SER A 6 8.95 6.09 15.50
CA SER A 6 8.22 5.36 14.46
C SER A 6 7.84 6.31 13.34
N TRP A 7 8.29 5.99 12.13
CA TRP A 7 7.97 6.75 10.93
C TRP A 7 7.37 5.82 9.88
N GLN A 8 6.43 6.36 9.11
CA GLN A 8 5.89 5.70 7.92
C GLN A 8 6.34 6.48 6.70
N ILE A 9 7.00 5.80 5.77
CA ILE A 9 7.26 6.32 4.44
C ILE A 9 6.17 5.74 3.55
N THR A 10 5.06 6.47 3.44
CA THR A 10 3.86 6.03 2.72
C THR A 10 3.90 6.55 1.29
N PRO A 11 4.04 5.69 0.27
CA PRO A 11 3.97 6.12 -1.13
C PRO A 11 2.59 6.67 -1.44
N ARG A 12 2.53 7.65 -2.34
CA ARG A 12 1.26 8.26 -2.78
C ARG A 12 0.28 7.21 -3.31
N VAL A 13 0.77 6.25 -4.10
CA VAL A 13 -0.07 5.19 -4.68
C VAL A 13 -0.74 4.30 -3.62
N LEU A 14 -0.08 4.07 -2.47
CA LEU A 14 -0.67 3.34 -1.36
C LEU A 14 -1.80 4.14 -0.72
N LEU A 15 -1.59 5.44 -0.51
CA LEU A 15 -2.61 6.32 0.05
C LEU A 15 -3.82 6.45 -0.88
N GLU A 16 -3.59 6.60 -2.19
CA GLU A 16 -4.66 6.66 -3.19
C GLU A 16 -5.40 5.34 -3.31
N GLY A 17 -4.69 4.21 -3.33
CA GLY A 17 -5.29 2.89 -3.43
C GLY A 17 -6.14 2.52 -2.21
N ASN A 18 -5.68 2.84 -0.99
CA ASN A 18 -6.47 2.59 0.22
C ASN A 18 -7.72 3.48 0.32
N ASN A 19 -7.70 4.67 -0.28
CA ASN A 19 -8.85 5.59 -0.32
C ASN A 19 -9.62 5.50 -1.65
N ASP A 20 -9.40 4.44 -2.43
CA ASP A 20 -10.08 4.27 -3.71
C ASP A 20 -11.60 4.12 -3.47
N PRO A 21 -12.46 4.77 -4.26
CA PRO A 21 -13.91 4.66 -4.10
C PRO A 21 -14.44 3.25 -4.35
N ASP A 22 -13.71 2.39 -5.06
CA ASP A 22 -14.02 0.96 -5.18
C ASP A 22 -13.49 0.19 -3.96
N PRO A 23 -14.36 -0.36 -3.08
CA PRO A 23 -13.94 -1.11 -1.90
C PRO A 23 -13.12 -2.36 -2.26
N ALA A 24 -13.31 -2.94 -3.44
CA ALA A 24 -12.54 -4.10 -3.89
C ALA A 24 -11.10 -3.71 -4.25
N VAL A 25 -10.89 -2.53 -4.84
CA VAL A 25 -9.56 -1.97 -5.09
C VAL A 25 -8.86 -1.69 -3.76
N ALA A 26 -9.53 -0.97 -2.86
CA ALA A 26 -9.00 -0.65 -1.53
C ALA A 26 -8.62 -1.91 -0.76
N LYS A 27 -9.46 -2.96 -0.81
CA LYS A 27 -9.17 -4.23 -0.17
C LYS A 27 -7.91 -4.91 -0.73
N ARG A 28 -7.73 -4.96 -2.06
CA ARG A 28 -6.52 -5.58 -2.66
C ARG A 28 -5.24 -4.84 -2.28
N VAL A 29 -5.28 -3.51 -2.32
CA VAL A 29 -4.14 -2.68 -1.94
C VAL A 29 -3.81 -2.87 -0.46
N PHE A 30 -4.83 -2.89 0.40
CA PHE A 30 -4.66 -3.12 1.84
C PHE A 30 -4.10 -4.52 2.13
N ASP A 31 -4.67 -5.56 1.53
CA ASP A 31 -4.21 -6.95 1.69
C ASP A 31 -2.74 -7.08 1.24
N ALA A 32 -2.36 -6.47 0.12
CA ALA A 32 -0.97 -6.47 -0.36
C ALA A 32 -0.03 -5.76 0.63
N MET A 33 -0.41 -4.57 1.10
CA MET A 33 0.36 -3.79 2.08
C MET A 33 0.63 -4.59 3.37
N MET A 34 -0.35 -5.35 3.86
CA MET A 34 -0.23 -6.12 5.10
C MET A 34 0.85 -7.22 5.05
N THR A 35 1.26 -7.63 3.85
CA THR A 35 2.36 -8.60 3.67
C THR A 35 3.74 -7.95 3.66
N MET A 36 3.81 -6.61 3.60
CA MET A 36 5.04 -5.86 3.37
C MET A 36 5.64 -5.30 4.65
N ARG A 37 6.95 -5.47 4.81
CA ARG A 37 7.74 -4.73 5.82
C ARG A 37 8.27 -3.39 5.30
N ARG A 38 8.55 -3.32 3.99
CA ARG A 38 8.89 -2.10 3.25
C ARG A 38 7.97 -2.05 2.05
N ILE A 39 7.30 -0.93 1.83
CA ILE A 39 6.33 -0.80 0.74
C ILE A 39 7.05 -0.90 -0.61
N ASP A 40 6.57 -1.82 -1.44
CA ASP A 40 6.95 -1.94 -2.84
C ASP A 40 5.88 -1.23 -3.70
N VAL A 41 6.28 -0.17 -4.38
CA VAL A 41 5.38 0.65 -5.20
C VAL A 41 4.79 -0.15 -6.36
N ALA A 42 5.59 -0.98 -7.03
CA ALA A 42 5.16 -1.74 -8.20
C ALA A 42 4.16 -2.83 -7.80
N ALA A 43 4.38 -3.50 -6.67
CA ALA A 43 3.45 -4.49 -6.14
C ALA A 43 2.12 -3.86 -5.71
N ILE A 44 2.14 -2.66 -5.11
CA ILE A 44 0.93 -1.91 -4.79
C ILE A 44 0.17 -1.48 -6.05
N GLU A 45 0.87 -1.02 -7.08
CA GLU A 45 0.27 -0.71 -8.39
C GLU A 45 -0.37 -1.93 -9.05
N ALA A 46 0.30 -3.08 -9.04
CA ALA A 46 -0.23 -4.33 -9.58
C ALA A 46 -1.49 -4.77 -8.81
N ALA A 47 -1.47 -4.72 -7.47
CA ALA A 47 -2.62 -5.02 -6.63
C ALA A 47 -3.81 -4.09 -6.92
N ARG A 48 -3.54 -2.80 -7.14
CA ARG A 48 -4.55 -1.80 -7.53
C ARG A 48 -5.20 -2.17 -8.87
N ARG A 49 -4.39 -2.44 -9.91
CA ARG A 49 -4.86 -2.85 -11.24
C ARG A 49 -5.58 -4.20 -11.24
N GLY A 50 -5.28 -5.06 -10.27
CA GLY A 50 -5.80 -6.42 -10.21
C GLY A 50 -5.01 -7.40 -11.10
N ASP A 51 -3.79 -7.02 -11.48
CA ASP A 51 -2.86 -7.89 -12.21
C ASP A 51 -2.42 -9.01 -11.25
N ARG A 52 -2.89 -10.23 -11.49
CA ARG A 52 -2.42 -11.44 -10.81
C ARG A 52 -1.24 -12.04 -11.54
#